data_AF-A0A7W7A080-F1
#
_entry.id   AF-A0A7W7A080-F1
#
_cell.length_a   1.000
_cell.length_b   1.000
_cell.length_c   1.000
_cell.angle_alpha   90.00
_cell.angle_beta   90.00
_cell.angle_gamma   90.00
#
_symmetry.space_group_name_H-M   'P 1'
#
loop_
_entity.id
_entity.type
_entity.pdbx_description
1 polymer ?
#
loop_
_entity_poly.entity_id
_entity_poly.type
_entity_poly.pdbx_seq_one_letter_code
_entity_poly.pdbx_strand_id
1 'polypeptide(L)'
;MHRTGLMAAAGCMAGLVFVGGTHAQSMTTEEVKATRLSSKWRGTAGLVTTGPDGKVIFLFGETQPSVVCSPLQVCDIELQGGEIVRDVLVGDTVRWKVEPATSGATGGQAIHLIVKPSEPGLVTSMVVTTSRRTYHIQLKSHPSQYMARVGFEYPEDVSTKLADINSRLEAGGIPGTAPDKLNFSYSISGSAPWRPKRVYSDGTKTYIQFSKSISGQDAPVLFVVSGGQNRIVNYRMKNDMMVVDYAVDKAILVSGVGWRQQKITIRRGG
;
A
#
# COMPACT_ATOMS: atom_id res chain seq x y z
N MET A 1 -28.27 63.61 62.13
CA MET A 1 -27.09 63.93 61.28
C MET A 1 -26.23 62.68 61.20
N HIS A 2 -25.95 62.23 59.95
CA HIS A 2 -24.89 61.27 59.52
C HIS A 2 -24.86 59.85 60.12
N ARG A 3 -24.42 58.78 59.43
CA ARG A 3 -24.32 58.31 58.04
C ARG A 3 -23.62 56.92 58.18
N THR A 4 -24.07 55.87 57.47
CA THR A 4 -23.28 54.68 56.99
C THR A 4 -22.54 53.79 58.02
N GLY A 5 -22.48 52.45 57.95
CA GLY A 5 -22.86 51.46 56.96
C GLY A 5 -22.44 50.03 57.40
N LEU A 6 -23.03 49.03 56.73
CA LEU A 6 -22.58 47.65 56.44
C LEU A 6 -21.50 46.96 57.30
N MET A 7 -21.78 45.73 57.79
CA MET A 7 -21.40 44.48 57.10
C MET A 7 -21.82 43.23 57.91
N ALA A 8 -22.58 42.34 57.26
CA ALA A 8 -22.83 40.98 57.69
C ALA A 8 -21.68 40.08 57.18
N ALA A 9 -21.06 39.31 58.07
CA ALA A 9 -20.10 38.26 57.70
C ALA A 9 -20.72 36.90 58.03
N ALA A 10 -21.43 36.33 57.06
CA ALA A 10 -21.81 34.91 57.07
C ALA A 10 -20.56 34.09 56.70
N GLY A 11 -20.01 33.36 57.67
CA GLY A 11 -18.87 32.46 57.47
C GLY A 11 -19.27 31.26 56.62
N CYS A 12 -19.02 31.32 55.31
CA CYS A 12 -19.02 30.17 54.44
C CYS A 12 -17.72 29.37 54.69
N MET A 13 -17.79 28.29 55.47
CA MET A 13 -16.74 27.26 55.46
C MET A 13 -16.81 26.53 54.12
N ALA A 14 -16.05 27.01 53.14
CA ALA A 14 -15.80 26.29 51.90
C ALA A 14 -14.96 25.05 52.24
N GLY A 15 -15.59 23.88 52.20
CA GLY A 15 -14.87 22.60 52.21
C GLY A 15 -13.96 22.55 50.99
N LEU A 16 -12.65 22.63 51.20
CA LEU A 16 -11.64 22.33 50.20
C LEU A 16 -11.74 20.85 49.85
N VAL A 17 -12.46 20.55 48.76
CA VAL A 17 -12.37 19.25 48.11
C VAL A 17 -10.96 19.16 47.52
N PHE A 18 -10.09 18.36 48.15
CA PHE A 18 -8.82 17.98 47.56
C PHE A 18 -9.12 17.17 46.30
N VAL A 19 -9.06 17.84 45.14
CA VAL A 19 -8.97 17.17 43.85
C VAL A 19 -7.65 16.42 43.86
N GLY A 20 -7.71 15.10 44.06
CA GLY A 20 -6.54 14.23 43.92
C GLY A 20 -5.97 14.44 42.53
N GLY A 21 -4.81 15.11 42.45
CA GLY A 21 -4.13 15.34 41.19
C GLY A 21 -3.81 14.00 40.54
N THR A 22 -4.15 13.85 39.27
CA THR A 22 -3.60 12.77 38.44
C THR A 22 -2.10 12.98 38.34
N HIS A 23 -1.33 12.31 39.19
CA HIS A 23 0.12 12.31 39.08
C HIS A 23 0.49 11.53 37.81
N ALA A 24 1.09 12.21 36.84
CA ALA A 24 1.70 11.54 35.71
C ALA A 24 2.71 10.52 36.25
N GLN A 25 2.62 9.27 35.80
CA GLN A 25 3.58 8.25 36.19
C GLN A 25 4.98 8.72 35.80
N SER A 26 5.92 8.63 36.75
CA SER A 26 7.32 8.97 36.50
C SER A 26 7.92 7.96 35.52
N MET A 27 8.65 8.44 34.53
CA MET A 27 9.37 7.59 33.58
C MET A 27 10.76 7.23 34.10
N THR A 28 11.18 6.00 33.89
CA THR A 28 12.56 5.56 34.06
C THR A 28 13.49 6.25 33.06
N THR A 29 14.80 6.24 33.34
CA THR A 29 15.80 6.80 32.42
C THR A 29 15.76 6.15 31.03
N GLU A 30 15.49 4.84 30.95
CA GLU A 30 15.37 4.11 29.70
C GLU A 30 14.11 4.51 28.92
N GLU A 31 12.97 4.65 29.60
CA GLU A 31 11.73 5.13 29.01
C GLU A 31 11.89 6.55 28.48
N VAL A 32 12.51 7.46 29.24
CA VAL A 32 12.80 8.84 28.78
C VAL A 32 13.66 8.81 27.52
N LYS A 33 14.70 7.96 27.49
CA LYS A 33 15.58 7.81 26.32
C LYS A 33 14.81 7.27 25.12
N ALA A 34 14.01 6.22 25.29
CA ALA A 34 13.22 5.60 24.23
C ALA A 34 12.18 6.57 23.65
N THR A 35 11.44 7.28 24.51
CA THR A 35 10.47 8.29 24.09
C THR A 35 11.15 9.45 23.37
N ARG A 36 12.37 9.84 23.76
CA ARG A 36 13.15 10.88 23.06
C ARG A 36 13.60 10.43 21.66
N LEU A 37 14.00 9.17 21.50
CA LEU A 37 14.35 8.62 20.18
C LEU A 37 13.12 8.61 19.27
N SER A 38 11.97 8.17 19.78
CA SER A 38 10.70 8.21 19.05
C SER A 38 10.29 9.64 18.70
N SER A 39 10.36 10.59 19.65
CA SER A 39 10.01 11.99 19.40
C SER A 39 10.92 12.62 18.36
N LYS A 40 12.21 12.26 18.34
CA LYS A 40 13.15 12.72 17.32
C LYS A 40 12.68 12.27 15.93
N TRP A 41 12.43 10.98 15.72
CA TRP A 41 11.95 10.46 14.44
C TRP A 41 10.62 11.10 13.98
N ARG A 42 9.69 11.35 14.92
CA ARG A 42 8.42 12.04 14.63
C ARG A 42 8.59 13.52 14.30
N GLY A 43 9.61 14.17 14.85
CA GLY A 43 9.85 15.61 14.71
C GLY A 43 10.87 16.01 13.64
N THR A 44 11.61 15.05 13.08
CA THR A 44 12.54 15.30 11.98
C THR A 44 11.76 15.73 10.74
N ALA A 45 12.22 16.80 10.08
CA ALA A 45 11.70 17.18 8.78
C ALA A 45 12.14 16.15 7.73
N GLY A 46 11.18 15.45 7.12
CA GLY A 46 11.43 14.56 5.99
C GLY A 46 11.40 15.30 4.66
N LEU A 47 11.87 14.62 3.61
CA LEU A 47 11.73 15.12 2.25
C LEU A 47 10.23 15.13 1.85
N VAL A 48 9.78 16.28 1.35
CA VAL A 48 8.44 16.46 0.77
C VAL A 48 8.61 17.00 -0.64
N THR A 49 7.96 16.36 -1.62
CA THR A 49 7.99 16.78 -3.03
C THR A 49 6.59 16.73 -3.64
N THR A 50 6.46 17.19 -4.87
CA THR A 50 5.22 17.11 -5.65
C THR A 50 5.28 15.94 -6.63
N GLY A 51 4.16 15.25 -6.78
CA GLY A 51 3.93 14.18 -7.76
C GLY A 51 2.91 14.59 -8.81
N PRO A 52 2.51 13.65 -9.68
CA PRO A 52 1.46 13.88 -10.69
C PRO A 52 0.16 14.39 -10.06
N ASP A 53 -0.59 15.18 -10.83
CA ASP A 53 -1.89 15.75 -10.43
C ASP A 53 -1.88 16.55 -9.12
N GLY A 54 -0.74 17.18 -8.79
CA GLY A 54 -0.61 17.99 -7.57
C GLY A 54 -0.53 17.19 -6.27
N LYS A 55 -0.24 15.88 -6.36
CA LYS A 55 -0.05 15.00 -5.19
C LYS A 55 1.15 15.45 -4.35
N VAL A 56 0.98 15.52 -3.04
CA VAL A 56 2.08 15.73 -2.09
C VAL A 56 2.72 14.38 -1.78
N ILE A 57 4.03 14.26 -1.95
CA ILE A 57 4.77 13.01 -1.81
C ILE A 57 5.69 13.09 -0.59
N PHE A 58 5.55 12.14 0.32
CA PHE A 58 6.47 11.93 1.45
C PHE A 58 7.42 10.76 1.16
N LEU A 59 8.67 10.84 1.64
CA LEU A 59 9.55 9.68 1.59
C LEU A 59 9.17 8.65 2.67
N PHE A 60 8.91 7.41 2.26
CA PHE A 60 8.56 6.35 3.19
C PHE A 60 9.76 5.97 4.09
N GLY A 61 9.50 5.77 5.39
CA GLY A 61 10.45 5.23 6.36
C GLY A 61 11.45 6.23 6.95
N GLU A 62 11.67 7.38 6.32
CA GLU A 62 12.65 8.38 6.80
C GLU A 62 12.19 9.08 8.08
N THR A 63 10.95 9.57 8.10
CA THR A 63 10.34 10.34 9.20
C THR A 63 8.86 10.01 9.32
N GLN A 64 8.21 10.51 10.38
CA GLN A 64 6.75 10.43 10.48
C GLN A 64 6.09 11.49 9.56
N PRO A 65 5.40 11.11 8.48
CA PRO A 65 4.62 12.06 7.68
C PRO A 65 3.53 12.71 8.53
N SER A 66 3.37 14.03 8.37
CA SER A 66 2.29 14.81 8.98
C SER A 66 1.32 15.26 7.90
N VAL A 67 0.16 14.60 7.82
CA VAL A 67 -0.90 14.93 6.85
C VAL A 67 -1.85 15.95 7.47
N VAL A 68 -2.04 17.07 6.76
CA VAL A 68 -2.92 18.17 7.18
C VAL A 68 -4.26 18.06 6.45
N CYS A 69 -5.35 17.98 7.20
CA CYS A 69 -6.72 17.92 6.70
C CYS A 69 -7.55 19.09 7.22
N SER A 70 -8.70 19.34 6.60
CA SER A 70 -9.62 20.40 7.02
C SER A 70 -11.04 19.83 7.13
N PRO A 71 -11.85 20.28 8.10
CA PRO A 71 -13.28 20.01 8.09
C PRO A 71 -13.91 20.44 6.76
N LEU A 72 -14.97 19.75 6.35
CA LEU A 72 -15.66 19.94 5.06
C LEU A 72 -14.82 19.65 3.81
N GLN A 73 -13.56 19.23 3.97
CA GLN A 73 -12.67 18.77 2.91
C GLN A 73 -12.26 17.32 3.18
N VAL A 74 -11.81 16.63 2.13
CA VAL A 74 -11.29 15.26 2.26
C VAL A 74 -9.80 15.25 1.95
N CYS A 75 -9.02 14.54 2.75
CA CYS A 75 -7.66 14.17 2.39
C CYS A 75 -7.68 12.79 1.76
N ASP A 76 -7.14 12.67 0.55
CA ASP A 76 -6.91 11.39 -0.11
C ASP A 76 -5.45 10.94 0.11
N ILE A 77 -5.24 9.85 0.85
CA ILE A 77 -3.92 9.24 1.01
C ILE A 77 -3.86 7.99 0.13
N GLU A 78 -3.08 8.07 -0.94
CA GLU A 78 -2.88 6.97 -1.90
C GLU A 78 -1.66 6.12 -1.51
N LEU A 79 -1.89 4.83 -1.30
CA LEU A 79 -0.86 3.84 -1.01
C LEU A 79 -0.26 3.27 -2.31
N GLN A 80 0.84 2.52 -2.20
CA GLN A 80 1.44 1.88 -3.37
C GLN A 80 0.44 0.93 -4.06
N GLY A 81 0.33 1.03 -5.39
CA GLY A 81 -0.48 0.13 -6.18
C GLY A 81 -0.12 -1.34 -5.95
N GLY A 82 -1.13 -2.18 -5.75
CA GLY A 82 -0.96 -3.60 -5.44
C GLY A 82 -0.60 -3.91 -3.97
N GLU A 83 -0.67 -2.92 -3.07
CA GLU A 83 -0.75 -3.19 -1.64
C GLU A 83 -2.17 -3.60 -1.22
N ILE A 84 -2.25 -4.52 -0.26
CA ILE A 84 -3.52 -4.93 0.36
C ILE A 84 -3.51 -4.39 1.79
N VAL A 85 -4.41 -3.46 2.10
CA VAL A 85 -4.59 -2.96 3.47
C VAL A 85 -5.17 -4.08 4.35
N ARG A 86 -4.57 -4.27 5.53
CA ARG A 86 -5.02 -5.21 6.55
C ARG A 86 -5.84 -4.48 7.60
N ASP A 87 -5.24 -3.48 8.24
CA ASP A 87 -5.86 -2.71 9.31
C ASP A 87 -5.56 -1.22 9.20
N VAL A 88 -6.51 -0.41 9.67
CA VAL A 88 -6.37 1.04 9.85
C VAL A 88 -6.71 1.36 11.30
N LEU A 89 -5.73 1.86 12.04
CA LEU A 89 -5.83 2.15 13.47
C LEU A 89 -5.64 3.65 13.67
N VAL A 90 -6.66 4.32 14.22
CA VAL A 90 -6.64 5.77 14.47
C VAL A 90 -6.72 6.02 15.97
N GLY A 91 -5.91 6.93 16.49
CA GLY A 91 -5.87 7.23 17.93
C GLY A 91 -7.13 7.93 18.44
N ASP A 92 -7.78 8.73 17.60
CA ASP A 92 -9.05 9.39 17.88
C ASP A 92 -10.07 9.02 16.81
N THR A 93 -10.84 7.96 17.07
CA THR A 93 -11.84 7.44 16.12
C THR A 93 -13.17 8.19 16.15
N VAL A 94 -13.38 9.06 17.13
CA VAL A 94 -14.64 9.81 17.29
C VAL A 94 -14.63 11.03 16.38
N ARG A 95 -13.51 11.76 16.35
CA ARG A 95 -13.37 13.01 15.60
C ARG A 95 -12.65 12.83 14.27
N TRP A 96 -12.18 11.63 13.96
CA TRP A 96 -11.58 11.29 12.68
C TRP A 96 -12.28 10.09 12.05
N LYS A 97 -12.81 10.31 10.85
CA LYS A 97 -13.33 9.25 10.01
C LYS A 97 -12.30 8.89 8.94
N VAL A 98 -12.08 7.59 8.74
CA VAL A 98 -11.23 7.08 7.66
C VAL A 98 -12.02 6.04 6.88
N GLU A 99 -12.12 6.23 5.57
CA GLU A 99 -12.86 5.35 4.67
C GLU A 99 -11.91 4.83 3.56
N PRO A 100 -11.77 3.52 3.38
CA PRO A 100 -10.97 2.98 2.27
C PRO A 100 -11.72 3.15 0.94
N ALA A 101 -10.98 3.43 -0.12
CA ALA A 101 -11.44 3.45 -1.49
C ALA A 101 -10.41 2.81 -2.41
N THR A 102 -10.82 2.40 -3.61
CA THR A 102 -9.95 1.75 -4.61
C THR A 102 -10.03 2.51 -5.92
N SER A 103 -8.90 2.68 -6.61
CA SER A 103 -8.87 3.19 -7.98
C SER A 103 -7.95 2.35 -8.86
N GLY A 104 -8.05 2.52 -10.18
CA GLY A 104 -7.21 1.81 -11.16
C GLY A 104 -7.81 0.50 -11.68
N ALA A 105 -7.15 -0.04 -12.70
CA ALA A 105 -7.58 -1.28 -13.37
C ALA A 105 -7.27 -2.52 -12.51
N THR A 106 -8.06 -3.59 -12.72
CA THR A 106 -7.87 -4.89 -12.05
C THR A 106 -6.44 -5.38 -12.22
N GLY A 107 -5.74 -5.66 -11.10
CA GLY A 107 -4.34 -6.09 -11.10
C GLY A 107 -3.29 -4.97 -10.90
N GLY A 108 -3.72 -3.71 -10.84
CA GLY A 108 -2.88 -2.56 -10.51
C GLY A 108 -3.59 -1.53 -9.62
N GLN A 109 -4.59 -1.97 -8.86
CA GLN A 109 -5.40 -1.07 -8.05
C GLN A 109 -4.57 -0.38 -6.97
N ALA A 110 -4.78 0.92 -6.83
CA ALA A 110 -4.29 1.71 -5.71
C ALA A 110 -5.37 1.78 -4.64
N ILE A 111 -4.96 1.66 -3.38
CA ILE A 111 -5.83 1.89 -2.23
C ILE A 111 -5.68 3.35 -1.82
N HIS A 112 -6.83 3.98 -1.62
CA HIS A 112 -6.98 5.33 -1.12
C HIS A 112 -7.56 5.27 0.29
N LEU A 113 -7.00 6.04 1.21
CA LEU A 113 -7.57 6.26 2.54
C LEU A 113 -8.12 7.68 2.58
N ILE A 114 -9.45 7.80 2.62
CA ILE A 114 -10.14 9.08 2.65
C ILE A 114 -10.29 9.50 4.11
N VAL A 115 -9.56 10.52 4.52
CA VAL A 115 -9.49 11.00 5.91
C VAL A 115 -10.30 12.29 6.06
N LYS A 116 -11.18 12.32 7.07
CA LYS A 116 -12.10 13.43 7.37
C LYS A 116 -12.08 13.77 8.87
N PRO A 117 -11.59 14.95 9.28
CA PRO A 117 -11.75 15.43 10.65
C PRO A 117 -13.12 16.07 10.87
N SER A 118 -13.67 15.97 12.08
CA SER A 118 -14.93 16.63 12.46
C SER A 118 -14.74 18.12 12.80
N GLU A 119 -13.60 18.49 13.36
CA GLU A 119 -13.30 19.81 13.91
C GLU A 119 -11.85 20.23 13.60
N PRO A 120 -11.57 21.55 13.53
CA PRO A 120 -10.21 22.04 13.38
C PRO A 120 -9.41 21.92 14.68
N GLY A 121 -8.07 22.04 14.59
CA GLY A 121 -7.19 22.06 15.76
C GLY A 121 -6.89 20.69 16.37
N LEU A 122 -7.33 19.61 15.73
CA LEU A 122 -7.09 18.24 16.18
C LEU A 122 -5.70 17.75 15.76
N VAL A 123 -5.05 16.97 16.62
CA VAL A 123 -3.84 16.22 16.30
C VAL A 123 -4.00 14.79 16.81
N THR A 124 -3.81 13.81 15.93
CA THR A 124 -3.84 12.38 16.31
C THR A 124 -2.84 11.58 15.49
N SER A 125 -2.74 10.28 15.77
CA SER A 125 -1.93 9.33 15.01
C SER A 125 -2.81 8.35 14.27
N MET A 126 -2.34 7.91 13.10
CA MET A 126 -2.90 6.80 12.34
C MET A 126 -1.80 5.79 12.02
N VAL A 127 -2.10 4.50 12.17
CA VAL A 127 -1.25 3.39 11.75
C VAL A 127 -2.01 2.56 10.72
N VAL A 128 -1.36 2.28 9.60
CA VAL A 128 -1.93 1.46 8.52
C VAL A 128 -1.02 0.27 8.28
N THR A 129 -1.55 -0.94 8.40
CA THR A 129 -0.82 -2.17 8.10
C THR A 129 -1.24 -2.66 6.72
N THR A 130 -0.27 -3.06 5.89
CA THR A 130 -0.53 -3.60 4.55
C THR A 130 0.19 -4.93 4.35
N SER A 131 -0.01 -5.55 3.18
CA SER A 131 0.71 -6.74 2.76
C SER A 131 2.21 -6.52 2.59
N ARG A 132 2.67 -5.28 2.46
CA ARG A 132 4.07 -4.94 2.23
C ARG A 132 4.69 -4.13 3.37
N ARG A 133 3.95 -3.21 3.97
CA ARG A 133 4.51 -2.15 4.84
C ARG A 133 3.58 -1.78 5.99
N THR A 134 4.12 -1.02 6.94
CA THR A 134 3.36 -0.35 7.99
C THR A 134 3.61 1.14 7.91
N TYR A 135 2.55 1.92 7.76
CA TYR A 135 2.60 3.38 7.72
C TYR A 135 2.28 3.93 9.11
N HIS A 136 3.10 4.85 9.58
CA HIS A 136 2.87 5.62 10.80
C HIS A 136 2.69 7.07 10.40
N ILE A 137 1.47 7.60 10.53
CA ILE A 137 1.10 8.92 10.01
C ILE A 137 0.60 9.77 11.17
N GLN A 138 1.05 11.01 11.25
CA GLN A 138 0.43 12.02 12.09
C GLN A 138 -0.66 12.74 11.29
N LEU A 139 -1.84 12.87 11.88
CA LEU A 139 -2.96 13.61 11.31
C LEU A 139 -3.12 14.94 12.06
N LYS A 140 -3.26 16.04 11.32
CA LYS A 140 -3.52 17.36 11.87
C LYS A 140 -4.73 17.97 11.18
N SER A 141 -5.64 18.56 11.94
CA SER A 141 -6.76 19.30 11.39
C SER A 141 -6.49 20.80 11.45
N HIS A 142 -6.55 21.46 10.30
CA HIS A 142 -6.39 22.90 10.16
C HIS A 142 -7.73 23.51 9.70
N PRO A 143 -8.08 24.76 10.10
CA PRO A 143 -9.37 25.38 9.76
C PRO A 143 -9.72 25.49 8.27
N SER A 144 -8.71 25.64 7.40
CA SER A 144 -8.92 25.89 5.96
C SER A 144 -7.91 25.21 5.03
N GLN A 145 -6.62 25.20 5.39
CA GLN A 145 -5.57 24.51 4.65
C GLN A 145 -5.68 22.98 4.78
N TYR A 146 -5.46 22.26 3.69
CA TYR A 146 -5.43 20.80 3.67
C TYR A 146 -4.58 20.28 2.50
N MET A 147 -4.16 19.03 2.60
CA MET A 147 -3.52 18.27 1.52
C MET A 147 -4.59 17.45 0.80
N ALA A 148 -4.95 17.85 -0.42
CA ALA A 148 -6.00 17.19 -1.17
C ALA A 148 -5.62 15.75 -1.57
N ARG A 149 -4.38 15.56 -2.03
CA ARG A 149 -3.82 14.26 -2.42
C ARG A 149 -2.45 14.07 -1.81
N VAL A 150 -2.25 12.93 -1.16
CA VAL A 150 -1.01 12.53 -0.51
C VAL A 150 -0.59 11.17 -1.07
N GLY A 151 0.72 10.97 -1.25
CA GLY A 151 1.30 9.67 -1.55
C GLY A 151 2.69 9.54 -0.97
N PHE A 152 3.34 8.42 -1.31
CA PHE A 152 4.65 8.07 -0.79
C PHE A 152 5.59 7.67 -1.91
N GLU A 153 6.85 8.10 -1.80
CA GLU A 153 7.96 7.58 -2.58
C GLU A 153 8.70 6.52 -1.75
N TYR A 154 9.14 5.45 -2.41
CA TYR A 154 9.75 4.29 -1.77
C TYR A 154 11.20 4.16 -2.24
N PRO A 155 12.20 4.56 -1.44
CA PRO A 155 13.59 4.59 -1.89
C PRO A 155 14.15 3.20 -2.24
N GLU A 156 13.64 2.13 -1.66
CA GLU A 156 13.93 0.74 -2.04
C GLU A 156 13.53 0.38 -3.47
N ASP A 157 12.52 1.07 -4.02
CA ASP A 157 12.10 0.87 -5.41
C ASP A 157 13.04 1.59 -6.38
N VAL A 158 13.76 2.63 -5.94
CA VAL A 158 14.71 3.37 -6.77
C VAL A 158 16.00 2.58 -6.94
N SER A 159 16.53 1.98 -5.87
CA SER A 159 17.74 1.15 -5.95
C SER A 159 17.51 -0.11 -6.78
N THR A 160 16.33 -0.73 -6.69
CA THR A 160 15.95 -1.87 -7.53
C THR A 160 15.70 -1.47 -8.98
N LYS A 161 15.05 -0.33 -9.25
CA LYS A 161 14.91 0.21 -10.62
C LYS A 161 16.24 0.61 -11.22
N LEU A 162 17.15 1.22 -10.45
CA LEU A 162 18.49 1.59 -10.92
C LEU A 162 19.37 0.37 -11.11
N ALA A 163 19.31 -0.64 -10.25
CA ALA A 163 19.98 -1.91 -10.47
C ALA A 163 19.43 -2.63 -11.72
N ASP A 164 18.11 -2.60 -11.94
CA ASP A 164 17.47 -3.14 -13.14
C ASP A 164 17.88 -2.35 -14.39
N ILE A 165 17.86 -1.01 -14.36
CA ILE A 165 18.33 -0.15 -15.45
C ILE A 165 19.82 -0.34 -15.71
N ASN A 166 20.67 -0.36 -14.69
CA ASN A 166 22.11 -0.59 -14.83
C ASN A 166 22.39 -1.99 -15.37
N SER A 167 21.66 -3.02 -14.93
CA SER A 167 21.75 -4.36 -15.52
C SER A 167 21.32 -4.39 -16.98
N ARG A 168 20.36 -3.55 -17.39
CA ARG A 168 19.92 -3.40 -18.78
C ARG A 168 20.91 -2.57 -19.61
N LEU A 169 21.57 -1.58 -19.02
CA LEU A 169 22.57 -0.73 -19.68
C LEU A 169 23.91 -1.46 -19.84
N GLU A 170 24.35 -2.22 -18.84
CA GLU A 170 25.50 -3.13 -18.95
C GLU A 170 25.22 -4.29 -19.93
N ALA A 171 23.95 -4.66 -20.12
CA ALA A 171 23.54 -5.64 -21.12
C ALA A 171 23.49 -5.09 -22.56
N GLY A 172 23.80 -3.81 -22.82
CA GLY A 172 24.23 -3.27 -24.12
C GLY A 172 23.51 -3.76 -25.38
N GLY A 173 22.21 -4.07 -25.29
CA GLY A 173 21.49 -4.79 -26.32
C GLY A 173 20.01 -4.48 -26.28
N ILE A 174 19.43 -4.32 -27.46
CA ILE A 174 17.99 -4.21 -27.74
C ILE A 174 17.19 -5.04 -26.71
N PRO A 175 16.10 -4.52 -26.11
CA PRO A 175 15.36 -5.22 -25.06
C PRO A 175 14.66 -6.47 -25.65
N GLY A 176 15.43 -7.54 -25.62
CA GLY A 176 15.13 -8.88 -26.01
C GLY A 176 16.19 -9.71 -25.32
N THR A 177 15.86 -10.15 -24.11
CA THR A 177 16.40 -11.33 -23.41
C THR A 177 17.80 -11.74 -23.85
N ALA A 178 18.79 -11.59 -22.96
CA ALA A 178 20.04 -12.34 -23.06
C ALA A 178 19.68 -13.81 -23.42
N PRO A 179 19.97 -14.29 -24.64
CA PRO A 179 19.46 -15.57 -25.14
C PRO A 179 19.98 -16.76 -24.33
N ASP A 180 21.07 -16.56 -23.59
CA ASP A 180 21.89 -17.63 -23.05
C ASP A 180 21.35 -18.28 -21.77
N LYS A 181 20.19 -17.85 -21.26
CA LYS A 181 19.53 -18.47 -20.08
C LYS A 181 18.03 -18.74 -20.25
N LEU A 182 17.51 -18.73 -21.48
CA LEU A 182 16.11 -19.07 -21.72
C LEU A 182 15.93 -20.58 -21.88
N ASN A 183 15.11 -21.15 -21.00
CA ASN A 183 14.68 -22.54 -21.08
C ASN A 183 13.36 -22.64 -21.86
N PHE A 184 13.43 -23.28 -23.04
CA PHE A 184 12.29 -23.52 -23.93
C PHE A 184 11.72 -24.95 -23.84
N SER A 185 12.16 -25.78 -22.89
CA SER A 185 11.73 -27.18 -22.78
C SER A 185 10.35 -27.33 -22.15
N TYR A 186 9.33 -26.77 -22.81
CA TYR A 186 7.94 -26.89 -22.39
C TYR A 186 7.10 -27.65 -23.44
N SER A 187 6.33 -28.63 -22.98
CA SER A 187 5.32 -29.32 -23.78
C SER A 187 3.94 -28.69 -23.55
N ILE A 188 3.17 -28.50 -24.63
CA ILE A 188 1.83 -27.90 -24.61
C ILE A 188 0.84 -28.90 -25.20
N SER A 189 -0.07 -29.38 -24.37
CA SER A 189 -1.08 -30.41 -24.70
C SER A 189 -2.51 -29.88 -24.54
N GLY A 190 -3.43 -30.41 -25.34
CA GLY A 190 -4.83 -29.96 -25.43
C GLY A 190 -5.08 -29.06 -26.65
N SER A 191 -6.36 -28.76 -26.88
CA SER A 191 -6.84 -27.95 -28.01
C SER A 191 -7.79 -26.86 -27.54
N ALA A 192 -7.53 -25.64 -27.97
CA ALA A 192 -8.36 -24.47 -27.74
C ALA A 192 -8.00 -23.38 -28.78
N PRO A 193 -8.94 -22.48 -29.16
CA PRO A 193 -8.64 -21.36 -30.06
C PRO A 193 -7.56 -20.42 -29.52
N TRP A 194 -7.44 -20.32 -28.20
CA TRP A 194 -6.45 -19.52 -27.48
C TRP A 194 -5.20 -20.32 -27.08
N ARG A 195 -4.94 -21.49 -27.69
CA ARG A 195 -3.77 -22.30 -27.34
C ARG A 195 -2.47 -21.50 -27.47
N PRO A 196 -1.60 -21.47 -26.44
CA PRO A 196 -0.32 -20.78 -26.52
C PRO A 196 0.54 -21.29 -27.67
N LYS A 197 1.26 -20.39 -28.32
CA LYS A 197 2.23 -20.70 -29.37
C LYS A 197 3.54 -21.19 -28.79
N ARG A 198 3.95 -20.64 -27.64
CA ARG A 198 5.24 -20.92 -27.02
C ARG A 198 5.18 -20.71 -25.52
N VAL A 199 5.94 -21.51 -24.78
CA VAL A 199 6.20 -21.30 -23.35
C VAL A 199 7.70 -21.39 -23.13
N TYR A 200 8.24 -20.50 -22.32
CA TYR A 200 9.66 -20.48 -21.95
C TYR A 200 9.86 -19.84 -20.57
N SER A 201 11.03 -20.02 -19.98
CA SER A 201 11.37 -19.46 -18.68
C SER A 201 12.80 -18.94 -18.67
N ASP A 202 13.06 -17.89 -17.89
CA ASP A 202 14.42 -17.37 -17.63
C ASP A 202 15.03 -17.96 -16.32
N GLY A 203 14.42 -19.01 -15.77
CA GLY A 203 14.78 -19.61 -14.48
C GLY A 203 14.13 -18.95 -13.28
N THR A 204 13.63 -17.71 -13.40
CA THR A 204 12.93 -16.99 -12.34
C THR A 204 11.45 -16.79 -12.67
N LYS A 205 11.12 -16.56 -13.94
CA LYS A 205 9.77 -16.27 -14.45
C LYS A 205 9.42 -17.24 -15.57
N THR A 206 8.12 -17.44 -15.79
CA THR A 206 7.60 -18.23 -16.91
C THR A 206 6.79 -17.33 -17.82
N TYR A 207 7.06 -17.41 -19.12
CA TYR A 207 6.44 -16.63 -20.18
C TYR A 207 5.61 -17.55 -21.05
N ILE A 208 4.31 -17.28 -21.14
CA ILE A 208 3.35 -18.02 -21.97
C ILE A 208 2.90 -17.07 -23.08
N GLN A 209 3.37 -17.35 -24.30
CA GLN A 209 3.09 -16.54 -25.48
C GLN A 209 1.88 -17.10 -26.24
N PHE A 210 0.87 -16.28 -26.42
CA PHE A 210 -0.34 -16.57 -27.18
C PHE A 210 -0.25 -16.07 -28.62
N SER A 211 -1.27 -16.36 -29.42
CA SER A 211 -1.47 -15.67 -30.69
C SER A 211 -2.01 -14.26 -30.44
N LYS A 212 -1.72 -13.33 -31.36
CA LYS A 212 -2.28 -11.96 -31.35
C LYS A 212 -3.81 -11.91 -31.33
N SER A 213 -4.51 -13.01 -31.65
CA SER A 213 -5.97 -13.10 -31.59
C SER A 213 -6.53 -13.17 -30.16
N ILE A 214 -5.69 -13.33 -29.13
CA ILE A 214 -6.16 -13.42 -27.74
C ILE A 214 -6.60 -12.07 -27.17
N SER A 215 -6.14 -10.94 -27.73
CA SER A 215 -6.52 -9.61 -27.26
C SER A 215 -8.00 -9.27 -27.47
N GLY A 216 -8.72 -10.05 -28.28
CA GLY A 216 -10.18 -9.93 -28.48
C GLY A 216 -11.02 -11.02 -27.80
N GLN A 217 -10.43 -11.88 -26.95
CA GLN A 217 -11.13 -12.97 -26.25
C GLN A 217 -10.81 -12.94 -24.75
N ASP A 218 -11.68 -13.54 -23.93
CA ASP A 218 -11.41 -13.71 -22.50
C ASP A 218 -10.16 -14.59 -22.30
N ALA A 219 -9.14 -14.03 -21.65
CA ALA A 219 -7.90 -14.73 -21.37
C ALA A 219 -8.17 -15.94 -20.43
N PRO A 220 -7.56 -17.11 -20.69
CA PRO A 220 -7.77 -18.29 -19.86
C PRO A 220 -7.20 -18.08 -18.45
N VAL A 221 -7.86 -18.68 -17.46
CA VAL A 221 -7.38 -18.72 -16.07
C VAL A 221 -6.20 -19.69 -15.97
N LEU A 222 -5.10 -19.23 -15.39
CA LEU A 222 -3.91 -20.03 -15.12
C LEU A 222 -3.96 -20.68 -13.73
N PHE A 223 -3.85 -22.00 -13.72
CA PHE A 223 -3.55 -22.79 -12.54
C PHE A 223 -2.15 -23.38 -12.65
N VAL A 224 -1.42 -23.44 -11.54
CA VAL A 224 -0.18 -24.22 -11.45
C VAL A 224 -0.34 -25.40 -10.53
N VAL A 225 0.25 -26.52 -10.96
CA VAL A 225 0.21 -27.77 -10.24
C VAL A 225 1.46 -27.86 -9.37
N SER A 226 1.29 -27.87 -8.06
CA SER A 226 2.36 -28.05 -7.08
C SER A 226 1.87 -29.03 -6.02
N GLY A 227 2.67 -30.06 -5.71
CA GLY A 227 2.26 -31.12 -4.77
C GLY A 227 1.00 -31.88 -5.20
N GLY A 228 0.71 -31.95 -6.50
CA GLY A 228 -0.50 -32.60 -7.04
C GLY A 228 -1.78 -31.76 -6.99
N GLN A 229 -1.74 -30.54 -6.42
CA GLN A 229 -2.90 -29.65 -6.31
C GLN A 229 -2.80 -28.47 -7.27
N ASN A 230 -3.96 -28.02 -7.79
CA ASN A 230 -4.05 -26.82 -8.63
C ASN A 230 -4.11 -25.57 -7.74
N ARG A 231 -3.21 -24.62 -7.98
CA ARG A 231 -3.14 -23.33 -7.27
C ARG A 231 -3.27 -22.18 -8.26
N ILE A 232 -4.07 -21.19 -7.90
CA ILE A 232 -4.14 -19.91 -8.63
C ILE A 232 -2.90 -19.10 -8.25
N VAL A 233 -2.33 -18.42 -9.23
CA VAL A 233 -1.16 -17.57 -9.05
C VAL A 233 -1.35 -16.23 -9.73
N ASN A 234 -0.63 -15.23 -9.24
CA ASN A 234 -0.60 -13.94 -9.90
C ASN A 234 0.20 -14.05 -11.19
N TYR A 235 -0.42 -13.64 -12.29
CA TYR A 235 0.21 -13.43 -13.59
C TYR A 235 -0.11 -12.02 -14.07
N ARG A 236 0.71 -11.50 -14.98
CA ARG A 236 0.47 -10.24 -15.67
C ARG A 236 0.37 -10.49 -17.17
N MET A 237 -0.64 -9.91 -17.80
CA MET A 237 -0.75 -9.89 -19.26
C MET A 237 0.00 -8.68 -19.80
N LYS A 238 0.87 -8.89 -20.78
CA LYS A 238 1.53 -7.84 -21.57
C LYS A 238 1.35 -8.20 -23.05
N ASN A 239 0.47 -7.48 -23.74
CA ASN A 239 0.05 -7.81 -25.10
C ASN A 239 -0.50 -9.25 -25.19
N ASP A 240 0.10 -10.09 -26.05
CA ASP A 240 -0.21 -11.50 -26.24
C ASP A 240 0.66 -12.43 -25.36
N MET A 241 1.28 -11.90 -24.30
CA MET A 241 2.16 -12.66 -23.41
C MET A 241 1.66 -12.62 -21.97
N MET A 242 1.48 -13.79 -21.37
CA MET A 242 1.24 -13.95 -19.95
C MET A 242 2.57 -14.22 -19.24
N VAL A 243 2.90 -13.37 -18.27
CA VAL A 243 4.14 -13.47 -17.49
C VAL A 243 3.79 -13.89 -16.07
N VAL A 244 4.41 -14.96 -15.63
CA VAL A 244 4.24 -15.56 -14.31
C VAL A 244 5.54 -15.37 -13.55
N ASP A 245 5.48 -14.80 -12.35
CA ASP A 245 6.68 -14.39 -11.61
C ASP A 245 7.37 -15.54 -10.82
N TYR A 246 7.25 -16.78 -11.31
CA TYR A 246 8.01 -17.95 -10.82
C TYR A 246 8.24 -18.97 -11.95
N ALA A 247 9.20 -19.87 -11.76
CA ALA A 247 9.48 -20.99 -12.68
C ALA A 247 8.45 -22.11 -12.51
N VAL A 248 7.61 -22.32 -13.52
CA VAL A 248 6.48 -23.25 -13.48
C VAL A 248 6.91 -24.63 -13.98
N ASP A 249 6.71 -25.68 -13.19
CA ASP A 249 6.89 -27.06 -13.66
C ASP A 249 5.70 -27.59 -14.45
N LYS A 250 4.49 -27.30 -13.96
CA LYS A 250 3.25 -27.76 -14.60
C LYS A 250 2.17 -26.72 -14.42
N ALA A 251 1.54 -26.33 -15.52
CA ALA A 251 0.45 -25.37 -15.58
C ALA A 251 -0.77 -25.94 -16.30
N ILE A 252 -1.94 -25.45 -15.94
CA ILE A 252 -3.20 -25.74 -16.59
C ILE A 252 -3.87 -24.40 -16.87
N LEU A 253 -4.15 -24.14 -18.15
CA LEU A 253 -4.97 -23.02 -18.59
C LEU A 253 -6.40 -23.53 -18.80
N VAL A 254 -7.38 -22.80 -18.27
CA VAL A 254 -8.80 -23.16 -18.37
C VAL A 254 -9.61 -21.95 -18.83
N SER A 255 -10.52 -22.16 -19.78
CA SER A 255 -11.53 -21.17 -20.16
C SER A 255 -12.89 -21.84 -20.34
N GLY A 256 -13.96 -21.14 -19.96
CA GLY A 256 -15.33 -21.66 -19.97
C GLY A 256 -15.70 -22.52 -18.75
N VAL A 257 -16.98 -22.87 -18.66
CA VAL A 257 -17.58 -23.67 -17.57
C VAL A 257 -18.39 -24.85 -18.12
N GLY A 258 -18.55 -25.89 -17.31
CA GLY A 258 -19.32 -27.08 -17.66
C GLY A 258 -18.79 -27.82 -18.89
N TRP A 259 -19.70 -28.26 -19.76
CA TRP A 259 -19.43 -29.05 -20.97
C TRP A 259 -18.67 -28.28 -22.07
N ARG A 260 -18.60 -26.95 -22.00
CA ARG A 260 -17.83 -26.11 -22.93
C ARG A 260 -16.45 -25.71 -22.38
N GLN A 261 -16.02 -26.30 -21.26
CA GLN A 261 -14.73 -26.02 -20.66
C GLN A 261 -13.59 -26.51 -21.59
N GLN A 262 -12.69 -25.59 -21.90
CA GLN A 262 -11.49 -25.83 -22.68
C GLN A 262 -10.28 -25.85 -21.74
N LYS A 263 -9.36 -26.79 -21.97
CA LYS A 263 -8.21 -27.02 -21.10
C LYS A 263 -6.94 -27.23 -21.91
N ILE A 264 -5.90 -26.46 -21.58
CA ILE A 264 -4.54 -26.66 -22.08
C ILE A 264 -3.64 -27.00 -20.90
N THR A 265 -2.80 -28.01 -21.04
CA THR A 265 -1.80 -28.39 -20.02
C THR A 265 -0.40 -28.10 -20.55
N ILE A 266 0.38 -27.40 -19.73
CA ILE A 266 1.78 -27.03 -19.98
C ILE A 266 2.66 -27.79 -18.99
N ARG A 267 3.74 -28.41 -19.46
CA ARG A 267 4.71 -29.12 -18.61
C ARG A 267 6.14 -28.77 -19.00
N ARG A 268 6.98 -28.52 -18.00
CA ARG A 268 8.44 -28.38 -18.16
C ARG A 268 9.06 -29.78 -18.28
N GLY A 269 9.96 -29.95 -19.24
CA GLY A 269 10.81 -31.14 -19.34
C GLY A 269 10.30 -32.31 -20.18
N GLY A 270 9.13 -32.21 -20.83
CA GLY A 270 8.57 -33.31 -21.62
C GLY A 270 7.89 -34.37 -20.77
#